data_AF-A0A564WVZ8-F1
#
_entry.id   AF-A0A564WVZ8-F1
#
_cell.length_a   1.000
_cell.length_b   1.000
_cell.length_c   1.000
_cell.angle_alpha   90.00
_cell.angle_beta   90.00
_cell.angle_gamma   90.00
#
_symmetry.space_group_name_H-M   'P 1'
#
loop_
_entity.id
_entity.type
_entity.pdbx_description
1 polymer ?
#
loop_
_entity_poly.entity_id
_entity_poly.type
_entity_poly.pdbx_seq_one_letter_code
_entity_poly.pdbx_strand_id
1 'polypeptide(L)'
;MKERGLKLSEEKTATTNINDGFDFLGWNFRKFKGKLLIQPSTKSKKKITKKLSQTVRYYRESKQELLIVKLNQITKGWAEYHHCVCAKSTFALIDHRLWEMLWKWAKRRHPQKCNKWVKNRYWHPKCGRQWSFRTDTIVLYQMMDMPIVRVKSLDLNKNPFLNRDYFIKRKKEHEMKRKLAYQKSTAARSEYYVS
;
A
#
# COMPACT_ATOMS: atom_id res chain seq x y z
N MET A 1 -35.06 -6.29 -9.87
CA MET A 1 -34.81 -5.43 -8.69
C MET A 1 -36.07 -5.19 -7.86
N LYS A 2 -37.24 -4.89 -8.47
CA LYS A 2 -38.53 -4.77 -7.74
C LYS A 2 -38.96 -6.06 -7.02
N GLU A 3 -38.79 -7.23 -7.63
CA GLU A 3 -39.11 -8.54 -7.01
C GLU A 3 -38.33 -8.88 -5.74
N ARG A 4 -37.18 -8.23 -5.50
CA ARG A 4 -36.37 -8.45 -4.29
C ARG A 4 -36.45 -7.30 -3.28
N GLY A 5 -37.36 -6.33 -3.48
CA GLY A 5 -37.55 -5.18 -2.59
C GLY A 5 -36.39 -4.15 -2.56
N LEU A 6 -35.42 -4.24 -3.47
CA LEU A 6 -34.27 -3.33 -3.51
C LEU A 6 -34.48 -2.20 -4.52
N LYS A 7 -34.29 -0.95 -4.08
CA LYS A 7 -34.26 0.25 -4.94
C LYS A 7 -32.81 0.73 -5.09
N LEU A 8 -32.45 1.14 -6.30
CA LEU A 8 -31.18 1.84 -6.55
C LEU A 8 -31.22 3.21 -5.86
N SER A 9 -30.10 3.60 -5.27
CA SER A 9 -29.91 4.97 -4.80
C SER A 9 -29.50 5.81 -6.01
N GLU A 10 -30.36 6.72 -6.43
CA GLU A 10 -30.09 7.62 -7.57
C GLU A 10 -28.81 8.42 -7.34
N GLU A 11 -28.54 8.84 -6.10
CA GLU A 11 -27.32 9.55 -5.70
C GLU A 11 -26.03 8.73 -5.92
N LYS A 12 -26.10 7.39 -5.90
CA LYS A 12 -24.95 6.49 -6.08
C LYS A 12 -24.83 5.94 -7.50
N THR A 13 -25.81 6.20 -8.35
CA THR A 13 -25.90 5.63 -9.71
C THR A 13 -25.49 6.70 -10.71
N ALA A 14 -24.25 6.63 -11.19
CA ALA A 14 -23.72 7.57 -12.18
C ALA A 14 -23.23 6.84 -13.43
N THR A 15 -23.74 7.23 -14.59
CA THR A 15 -23.21 6.79 -15.89
C THR A 15 -22.09 7.74 -16.29
N THR A 16 -20.84 7.30 -16.17
CA THR A 16 -19.65 8.12 -16.49
C THR A 16 -18.96 7.61 -17.75
N ASN A 17 -18.42 8.51 -18.58
CA ASN A 17 -17.55 8.11 -19.68
C ASN A 17 -16.27 7.44 -19.12
N ILE A 18 -15.78 6.40 -19.80
CA ILE A 18 -14.56 5.70 -19.40
C ILE A 18 -13.30 6.60 -19.35
N ASN A 19 -13.32 7.70 -20.11
CA ASN A 19 -12.24 8.70 -20.12
C ASN A 19 -12.27 9.62 -18.89
N ASP A 20 -13.44 9.80 -18.26
CA ASP A 20 -13.59 10.53 -16.99
C ASP A 20 -13.27 9.59 -15.82
N GLY A 21 -13.70 8.34 -15.95
CA GLY A 21 -13.44 7.24 -15.03
C GLY A 21 -14.34 7.26 -13.80
N PHE A 22 -14.22 6.22 -12.98
CA PHE A 22 -15.03 6.06 -11.77
C PHE A 22 -14.25 5.34 -10.66
N ASP A 23 -14.70 5.53 -9.41
CA ASP A 23 -14.13 4.87 -8.25
C ASP A 23 -14.93 3.62 -7.87
N PHE A 24 -14.27 2.47 -7.75
CA PHE A 24 -14.86 1.21 -7.29
C PHE A 24 -13.87 0.42 -6.43
N LEU A 25 -14.35 -0.09 -5.29
CA LEU A 25 -13.54 -0.84 -4.30
C LEU A 25 -12.21 -0.14 -3.91
N GLY A 26 -12.22 1.19 -3.88
CA GLY A 26 -11.04 1.99 -3.54
C GLY A 26 -10.03 2.15 -4.68
N TRP A 27 -10.33 1.68 -5.89
CA TRP A 27 -9.56 1.94 -7.11
C TRP A 27 -10.31 2.92 -8.02
N ASN A 28 -9.55 3.67 -8.80
CA ASN A 28 -10.04 4.51 -9.87
C ASN A 28 -9.78 3.79 -11.20
N PHE A 29 -10.83 3.64 -12.00
CA PHE A 29 -10.80 3.04 -13.33
C PHE A 29 -10.93 4.15 -14.35
N ARG A 30 -9.87 4.42 -15.11
CA ARG A 30 -9.88 5.50 -16.10
C ARG A 30 -9.06 5.14 -17.33
N LYS A 31 -9.57 5.46 -18.52
CA LYS A 31 -8.87 5.31 -19.79
C LYS A 31 -8.11 6.59 -20.12
N PHE A 32 -6.80 6.47 -20.30
CA PHE A 32 -5.92 7.57 -20.71
C PHE A 32 -5.39 7.25 -22.10
N LYS A 33 -5.69 8.09 -23.10
CA LYS A 33 -5.18 7.95 -24.48
C LYS A 33 -5.28 6.50 -25.01
N GLY A 34 -6.44 5.87 -24.86
CA GLY A 34 -6.64 4.48 -25.32
C GLY A 34 -6.31 3.38 -24.30
N LYS A 35 -5.60 3.68 -23.20
CA LYS A 35 -5.13 2.68 -22.24
C LYS A 35 -5.86 2.77 -20.90
N LEU A 36 -6.46 1.66 -20.45
CA LEU A 36 -7.07 1.57 -19.12
C LEU A 36 -5.98 1.51 -18.05
N LEU A 37 -6.02 2.47 -17.12
CA LEU A 37 -5.19 2.45 -15.91
C LEU A 37 -6.10 2.31 -14.70
N ILE A 38 -5.81 1.29 -13.89
CA ILE A 38 -6.46 1.07 -12.60
C ILE A 38 -5.46 1.47 -11.53
N GLN A 39 -5.81 2.44 -10.70
CA GLN A 39 -4.93 3.01 -9.68
C GLN A 39 -5.67 3.16 -8.35
N PRO A 40 -4.99 3.26 -7.20
CA PRO A 40 -5.67 3.62 -5.96
C PRO A 40 -6.39 4.97 -6.08
N SER A 41 -7.67 4.99 -5.74
CA SER A 41 -8.52 6.19 -5.83
C SER A 41 -8.01 7.32 -4.95
N THR A 42 -8.37 8.56 -5.30
CA THR A 42 -8.04 9.74 -4.48
C THR A 42 -8.62 9.62 -3.07
N LYS A 43 -9.83 9.05 -2.93
CA LYS A 43 -10.46 8.77 -1.64
C LYS A 43 -9.64 7.76 -0.81
N SER A 44 -9.19 6.65 -1.41
CA SER A 44 -8.33 5.66 -0.74
C SER A 44 -7.00 6.28 -0.26
N LYS A 45 -6.33 7.04 -1.14
CA LYS A 45 -5.08 7.76 -0.82
C LYS A 45 -5.24 8.73 0.35
N LYS A 46 -6.32 9.51 0.38
CA LYS A 46 -6.64 10.42 1.50
C LYS A 46 -6.90 9.64 2.80
N LYS A 47 -7.65 8.54 2.73
CA LYS A 47 -7.96 7.70 3.90
C LYS A 47 -6.71 7.11 4.55
N ILE A 48 -5.80 6.51 3.75
CA ILE A 48 -4.56 5.95 4.29
C ILE A 48 -3.64 7.05 4.85
N THR A 49 -3.52 8.19 4.16
CA THR A 49 -2.72 9.33 4.64
C THR A 49 -3.25 9.84 5.99
N LYS A 50 -4.58 9.96 6.14
CA LYS A 50 -5.21 10.37 7.40
C LYS A 50 -4.94 9.36 8.52
N LYS A 51 -5.07 8.07 8.23
CA LYS A 51 -4.80 6.99 9.20
C LYS A 51 -3.34 7.01 9.67
N LEU A 52 -2.39 7.18 8.76
CA LEU A 52 -0.96 7.30 9.10
C LEU A 52 -0.70 8.54 9.96
N SER A 53 -1.24 9.70 9.58
CA SER A 53 -1.11 10.94 10.35
C SER A 53 -1.66 10.80 11.77
N GLN A 54 -2.87 10.22 11.91
CA GLN A 54 -3.47 9.94 13.22
C GLN A 54 -2.61 8.98 14.05
N THR A 55 -2.06 7.94 13.42
CA THR A 55 -1.16 6.98 14.10
C THR A 55 0.10 7.66 14.60
N VAL A 56 0.80 8.43 13.76
CA VAL A 56 2.01 9.17 14.16
C VAL A 56 1.69 10.17 15.29
N ARG A 57 0.53 10.83 15.24
CA ARG A 57 0.08 11.76 16.29
C ARG A 57 -0.23 11.06 17.61
N TYR A 58 -0.86 9.90 17.55
CA TYR A 58 -1.21 9.12 18.74
C TYR A 58 0.07 8.60 19.43
N TYR A 59 0.99 8.00 18.66
CA TYR A 59 2.27 7.50 19.16
C TYR A 59 3.35 8.59 19.28
N ARG A 60 2.96 9.85 19.52
CA ARG A 60 3.90 10.98 19.52
C ARG A 60 4.97 10.86 20.61
N GLU A 61 4.62 10.34 21.77
CA GLU A 61 5.51 10.18 22.94
C GLU A 61 6.08 8.77 23.10
N SER A 62 5.53 7.80 22.36
CA SER A 62 5.91 6.39 22.45
C SER A 62 7.34 6.10 21.97
N LYS A 63 7.86 4.93 22.34
CA LYS A 63 9.13 4.41 21.81
C LYS A 63 9.07 4.23 20.28
N GLN A 64 10.21 4.38 19.61
CA GLN A 64 10.31 4.31 18.15
C GLN A 64 9.84 2.95 17.61
N GLU A 65 10.18 1.88 18.31
CA GLU A 65 9.85 0.49 17.96
C GLU A 65 8.33 0.30 17.87
N LEU A 66 7.59 0.75 18.89
CA LEU A 66 6.13 0.63 18.93
C LEU A 66 5.47 1.38 17.76
N LEU A 67 5.99 2.57 17.44
CA LEU A 67 5.51 3.34 16.30
C LEU A 67 5.79 2.59 14.98
N ILE A 68 6.99 2.03 14.81
CA ILE A 68 7.34 1.25 13.60
C ILE A 68 6.43 0.03 13.45
N VAL A 69 6.20 -0.74 14.52
CA VAL A 69 5.31 -1.91 14.48
C VAL A 69 3.92 -1.53 13.95
N LYS A 70 3.32 -0.46 14.50
CA LYS A 70 1.98 -0.03 14.12
C LYS A 70 1.92 0.53 12.71
N LEU A 71 2.93 1.28 12.28
CA LEU A 71 3.01 1.77 10.91
C LEU A 71 3.17 0.61 9.93
N ASN A 72 4.03 -0.37 10.23
CA ASN A 72 4.27 -1.54 9.39
C ASN A 72 2.99 -2.37 9.16
N GLN A 73 2.18 -2.57 10.20
CA GLN A 73 0.87 -3.25 10.07
C GLN A 73 -0.04 -2.53 9.07
N ILE A 74 -0.07 -1.19 9.12
CA ILE A 74 -0.92 -0.36 8.24
C ILE A 74 -0.38 -0.34 6.81
N THR A 75 0.91 -0.04 6.63
CA THR A 75 1.52 0.12 5.31
C THR A 75 1.61 -1.20 4.57
N LYS A 76 2.00 -2.29 5.24
CA LYS A 76 2.04 -3.63 4.64
C LYS A 76 0.66 -4.10 4.20
N GLY A 77 -0.36 -3.98 5.06
CA GLY A 77 -1.72 -4.36 4.72
C GLY A 77 -2.30 -3.55 3.56
N TRP A 78 -2.04 -2.24 3.52
CA TRP A 78 -2.53 -1.39 2.44
C TRP A 78 -1.81 -1.65 1.10
N ALA A 79 -0.49 -1.84 1.14
CA ALA A 79 0.27 -2.21 -0.05
C ALA A 79 -0.13 -3.59 -0.59
N GLU A 80 -0.38 -4.54 0.32
CA GLU A 80 -0.89 -5.88 -0.01
C GLU A 80 -2.27 -5.80 -0.69
N TYR A 81 -3.18 -4.95 -0.24
CA TYR A 81 -4.47 -4.78 -0.92
C TYR A 81 -4.33 -4.20 -2.34
N HIS A 82 -3.41 -3.26 -2.54
CA HIS A 82 -3.23 -2.55 -3.81
C HIS A 82 -2.15 -3.15 -4.74
N HIS A 83 -1.51 -4.28 -4.38
CA HIS A 83 -0.40 -4.86 -5.15
C HIS A 83 -0.78 -5.29 -6.58
N CYS A 84 -2.06 -5.53 -6.85
CA CYS A 84 -2.52 -6.03 -8.14
C CYS A 84 -2.80 -4.92 -9.18
N VAL A 85 -2.82 -3.66 -8.75
CA VAL A 85 -3.13 -2.50 -9.61
C VAL A 85 -1.88 -1.63 -9.85
N CYS A 86 -1.99 -0.59 -10.68
CA CYS A 86 -0.88 0.33 -10.96
C CYS A 86 -0.63 1.27 -9.76
N ALA A 87 -0.03 0.75 -8.69
CA ALA A 87 0.10 1.43 -7.40
C ALA A 87 1.50 1.99 -7.09
N LYS A 88 2.56 1.65 -7.84
CA LYS A 88 3.95 2.05 -7.50
C LYS A 88 4.14 3.55 -7.26
N SER A 89 3.65 4.40 -8.15
CA SER A 89 3.74 5.87 -7.97
C SER A 89 2.98 6.33 -6.74
N THR A 90 1.86 5.69 -6.41
CA THR A 90 1.09 5.98 -5.20
C THR A 90 1.82 5.51 -3.95
N PHE A 91 2.46 4.33 -3.98
CA PHE A 91 3.29 3.86 -2.87
C PHE A 91 4.42 4.84 -2.55
N ALA A 92 5.17 5.28 -3.57
CA ALA A 92 6.22 6.29 -3.41
C ALA A 92 5.69 7.60 -2.80
N LEU A 93 4.53 8.08 -3.27
CA LEU A 93 3.90 9.29 -2.73
C LEU A 93 3.54 9.14 -1.23
N ILE A 94 2.94 8.01 -0.84
CA ILE A 94 2.54 7.82 0.57
C ILE A 94 3.77 7.57 1.45
N ASP A 95 4.77 6.84 0.98
CA ASP A 95 6.05 6.64 1.70
C ASP A 95 6.75 8.00 1.96
N HIS A 96 6.78 8.88 0.96
CA HIS A 96 7.32 10.23 1.12
C HIS A 96 6.57 11.04 2.17
N ARG A 97 5.22 11.06 2.12
CA ARG A 97 4.40 11.75 3.12
C ARG A 97 4.61 11.18 4.52
N LEU A 98 4.73 9.86 4.64
CA LEU A 98 5.01 9.21 5.91
C LEU A 98 6.39 9.63 6.45
N TRP A 99 7.39 9.73 5.59
CA TRP A 99 8.70 10.25 5.95
C TRP A 99 8.62 11.69 6.50
N GLU A 100 7.86 12.58 5.86
CA GLU A 100 7.65 13.95 6.36
C GLU A 100 6.98 13.98 7.73
N MET A 101 5.97 13.12 7.95
CA MET A 101 5.29 12.98 9.25
C MET A 101 6.25 12.50 10.33
N LEU A 102 7.09 11.50 10.02
CA LEU A 102 8.10 10.95 10.92
C LEU A 102 9.21 11.95 11.22
N TRP A 103 9.62 12.76 10.24
CA TRP A 103 10.59 13.83 10.44
C TRP A 103 10.07 14.87 11.44
N LYS A 104 8.81 15.29 11.29
CA LYS A 104 8.16 16.19 12.26
C LYS A 104 8.04 15.57 13.65
N TRP A 105 7.66 14.28 13.71
CA TRP A 105 7.62 13.52 14.97
C TRP A 105 8.97 13.51 15.68
N ALA A 106 10.05 13.24 14.94
CA ALA A 106 11.40 13.13 15.48
C ALA A 106 11.94 14.47 15.97
N LYS A 107 11.77 15.55 15.19
CA LYS A 107 12.18 16.91 15.58
C LYS A 107 11.46 17.39 16.83
N ARG A 108 10.15 17.15 16.94
CA ARG A 108 9.34 17.57 18.10
C ARG A 108 9.88 16.99 19.41
N ARG A 109 10.42 15.77 19.40
CA ARG A 109 10.96 15.12 20.60
C ARG A 109 12.29 15.73 21.07
N HIS A 110 12.98 16.46 20.21
CA HIS A 110 14.32 16.98 20.46
C HIS A 110 14.43 18.44 20.01
N PRO A 111 13.69 19.37 20.64
CA PRO A 111 13.64 20.76 20.20
C PRO A 111 15.00 21.46 20.26
N GLN A 112 15.89 21.02 21.17
CA GLN A 112 17.24 21.58 21.36
C GLN A 112 18.34 20.89 20.54
N LYS A 113 17.99 19.92 19.67
CA LYS A 113 18.98 19.18 18.88
C LYS A 113 18.90 19.59 17.41
N CYS A 114 20.06 19.66 16.76
CA CYS A 114 20.12 19.99 15.34
C CYS A 114 19.59 18.84 14.45
N ASN A 115 19.25 19.17 13.20
CA ASN A 115 18.72 18.21 12.23
C ASN A 115 19.66 17.01 11.99
N LYS A 116 20.99 17.24 11.99
CA LYS A 116 21.99 16.17 11.83
C LYS A 116 21.93 15.15 12.96
N TRP A 117 21.76 15.63 14.20
CA TRP A 117 21.60 14.75 15.35
C TRP A 117 20.30 13.93 15.26
N VAL A 118 19.19 14.59 14.90
CA VAL A 118 17.89 13.91 14.72
C VAL A 118 17.97 12.83 13.64
N LYS A 119 18.59 13.14 12.49
CA LYS A 119 18.85 12.16 11.43
C LYS A 119 19.62 10.97 11.99
N ASN A 120 20.76 11.20 12.64
CA ASN A 120 21.63 10.13 13.12
C ASN A 120 21.00 9.31 14.25
N ARG A 121 20.03 9.85 14.98
CA ARG A 121 19.34 9.15 16.07
C ARG A 121 18.28 8.15 15.60
N TYR A 122 17.60 8.44 14.49
CA TYR A 122 16.42 7.68 14.06
C TYR A 122 16.52 7.08 12.65
N TRP A 123 17.38 7.63 11.79
CA TRP A 123 17.61 7.17 10.42
C TRP A 123 19.02 6.60 10.29
N HIS A 124 19.09 5.28 10.17
CA HIS A 124 20.34 4.54 10.03
C HIS A 124 20.43 3.91 8.65
N PRO A 125 21.65 3.66 8.15
CA PRO A 125 21.80 2.86 6.94
C PRO A 125 21.35 1.41 7.19
N LYS A 126 20.73 0.79 6.18
CA LYS A 126 20.46 -0.65 6.11
C LYS A 126 20.46 -1.09 4.65
N CYS A 127 21.23 -2.15 4.34
CA CYS A 127 21.33 -2.80 3.03
C CYS A 127 21.28 -1.83 1.82
N GLY A 128 22.18 -0.85 1.78
CA GLY A 128 22.31 0.12 0.68
C GLY A 128 21.38 1.35 0.76
N ARG A 129 20.41 1.38 1.68
CA ARG A 129 19.61 2.59 1.96
C ARG A 129 20.21 3.38 3.10
N GLN A 130 20.38 4.69 2.91
CA GLN A 130 21.00 5.58 3.90
C GLN A 130 20.01 6.17 4.93
N TRP A 131 18.73 6.25 4.56
CA TRP A 131 17.68 6.91 5.33
C TRP A 131 16.58 5.93 5.73
N SER A 132 16.96 4.89 6.46
CA SER A 132 16.00 3.90 6.97
C SER A 132 15.57 4.28 8.37
N PHE A 133 14.29 4.60 8.56
CA PHE A 133 13.71 4.81 9.88
C PHE A 133 13.66 3.46 10.61
N ARG A 134 14.61 3.25 11.52
CA ARG A 134 14.82 1.95 12.16
C ARG A 134 15.40 2.07 13.55
N THR A 135 15.26 1.00 14.30
CA THR A 135 16.04 0.69 15.49
C THR A 135 16.92 -0.53 15.18
N ASP A 136 17.61 -1.06 16.17
CA ASP A 136 18.42 -2.28 16.01
C ASP A 136 17.56 -3.51 15.72
N THR A 137 16.33 -3.53 16.22
CA THR A 137 15.41 -4.67 16.10
C THR A 137 14.42 -4.54 14.95
N ILE A 138 13.98 -3.33 14.60
CA ILE A 138 12.90 -3.17 13.61
C ILE A 138 13.12 -2.00 12.67
N VAL A 139 12.75 -2.19 11.40
CA VAL A 139 12.78 -1.15 10.36
C VAL A 139 11.39 -0.88 9.80
N LEU A 140 11.15 0.38 9.43
CA LEU A 140 9.92 0.81 8.77
C LEU A 140 9.80 0.22 7.36
N TYR A 141 8.67 -0.43 7.10
CA TYR A 141 8.26 -0.94 5.80
C TYR A 141 7.92 0.18 4.82
N GLN A 142 8.66 0.20 3.71
CA GLN A 142 8.39 1.07 2.56
C GLN A 142 7.48 0.33 1.58
N MET A 143 6.32 0.92 1.28
CA MET A 143 5.35 0.33 0.36
C MET A 143 5.91 0.22 -1.06
N MET A 144 6.87 1.07 -1.43
CA MET A 144 7.58 0.98 -2.68
C MET A 144 8.29 -0.36 -2.89
N ASP A 145 8.51 -1.15 -1.85
CA ASP A 145 9.09 -2.50 -1.97
C ASP A 145 8.07 -3.56 -2.39
N MET A 146 6.77 -3.30 -2.23
CA MET A 146 5.70 -4.23 -2.61
C MET A 146 5.75 -4.51 -4.12
N PRO A 147 6.03 -5.75 -4.57
CA PRO A 147 6.00 -6.07 -5.99
C PRO A 147 4.58 -5.96 -6.55
N ILE A 148 4.45 -5.43 -7.77
CA ILE A 148 3.15 -5.40 -8.45
C ILE A 148 2.98 -6.71 -9.20
N VAL A 149 1.96 -7.48 -8.85
CA VAL A 149 1.63 -8.75 -9.50
C VAL A 149 0.18 -8.68 -9.94
N ARG A 150 -0.02 -8.54 -11.25
CA ARG A 150 -1.37 -8.40 -11.82
C ARG A 150 -2.09 -9.74 -11.81
N VAL A 151 -3.34 -9.69 -11.38
CA VAL A 151 -4.26 -10.83 -11.54
C VAL A 151 -4.61 -10.93 -13.01
N LYS A 152 -4.53 -12.13 -13.59
CA LYS A 152 -4.92 -12.38 -14.98
C LYS A 152 -6.43 -12.13 -15.16
N SER A 153 -6.93 -12.02 -16.38
CA SER A 153 -8.38 -12.12 -16.61
C SER A 153 -8.88 -13.54 -16.26
N LEU A 154 -10.15 -13.65 -15.89
CA LEU A 154 -10.85 -14.92 -15.74
C LEU A 154 -11.26 -15.44 -17.12
N ASP A 155 -11.31 -16.76 -17.26
CA ASP A 155 -12.02 -17.39 -18.36
C ASP A 155 -13.52 -17.30 -18.06
N LEU A 156 -14.25 -16.56 -18.90
CA LEU A 156 -15.67 -16.28 -18.70
C LEU A 156 -16.55 -17.53 -18.87
N ASN A 157 -16.03 -18.57 -19.51
CA ASN A 157 -16.73 -19.84 -19.71
C ASN A 157 -16.62 -20.78 -18.48
N LYS A 158 -15.83 -20.41 -17.45
CA LYS A 158 -15.61 -21.25 -16.27
C LYS A 158 -16.46 -20.81 -15.10
N ASN A 159 -17.30 -21.72 -14.59
CA ASN A 159 -18.12 -21.48 -13.41
C ASN A 159 -17.36 -21.89 -12.12
N PRO A 160 -17.32 -21.05 -11.07
CA PRO A 160 -16.66 -21.36 -9.79
C PRO A 160 -17.08 -22.67 -9.12
N PHE A 161 -18.34 -23.06 -9.27
CA PHE A 161 -18.90 -24.25 -8.62
C PHE A 161 -18.69 -25.52 -9.45
N LEU A 162 -18.77 -25.41 -10.78
CA LEU A 162 -18.64 -26.56 -11.69
C LEU A 162 -17.19 -26.83 -12.12
N ASN A 163 -16.33 -25.80 -12.11
CA ASN A 163 -14.96 -25.90 -12.61
C ASN A 163 -13.92 -25.59 -11.52
N ARG A 164 -14.10 -26.21 -10.35
CA ARG A 164 -13.28 -25.93 -9.16
C ARG A 164 -11.77 -26.06 -9.39
N ASP A 165 -11.34 -27.07 -10.16
CA ASP A 165 -9.93 -27.33 -10.44
C ASP A 165 -9.23 -26.17 -11.16
N TYR A 166 -9.93 -25.49 -12.08
CA TYR A 166 -9.43 -24.30 -12.75
C TYR A 166 -9.11 -23.20 -11.73
N PHE A 167 -10.02 -22.92 -10.79
CA PHE A 167 -9.84 -21.87 -9.79
C PHE A 167 -8.74 -22.23 -8.78
N ILE A 168 -8.64 -23.50 -8.37
CA ILE A 168 -7.57 -23.97 -7.48
C ILE A 168 -6.20 -23.84 -8.16
N LYS A 169 -6.05 -24.34 -9.39
CA LYS A 169 -4.79 -24.25 -10.15
C LYS A 169 -4.38 -22.80 -10.34
N ARG A 170 -5.32 -21.95 -10.76
CA ARG A 170 -5.11 -20.53 -10.96
C ARG A 170 -4.66 -19.81 -9.68
N LYS A 171 -5.27 -20.13 -8.53
CA LYS A 171 -4.88 -19.58 -7.23
C LYS A 171 -3.44 -19.95 -6.90
N LYS A 172 -3.08 -21.24 -7.03
CA LYS A 172 -1.71 -21.73 -6.80
C LYS A 172 -0.69 -21.05 -7.72
N GLU A 173 -0.99 -20.92 -9.01
CA GLU A 173 -0.11 -20.22 -9.97
C GLU A 173 0.10 -18.76 -9.59
N HIS A 174 -0.97 -18.07 -9.16
CA HIS A 174 -0.88 -16.68 -8.74
C HIS A 174 -0.02 -16.56 -7.47
N GLU A 175 -0.25 -17.40 -6.45
CA GLU A 175 0.54 -17.45 -5.23
C GLU A 175 2.03 -17.70 -5.51
N MET A 176 2.36 -18.62 -6.42
CA MET A 176 3.73 -18.89 -6.84
C MET A 176 4.38 -17.66 -7.46
N LYS A 177 3.68 -16.98 -8.40
CA LYS A 177 4.18 -15.74 -9.01
C LYS A 177 4.42 -14.64 -7.99
N ARG A 178 3.53 -14.52 -7.01
CA ARG A 178 3.71 -13.57 -5.90
C ARG A 178 4.94 -13.89 -5.08
N LYS A 179 5.13 -15.15 -4.68
CA LYS A 179 6.30 -15.59 -3.92
C LYS A 179 7.60 -15.27 -4.68
N LEU A 180 7.64 -15.59 -5.98
CA LEU A 180 8.78 -15.28 -6.86
C LEU A 180 9.02 -13.76 -6.99
N ALA A 181 7.97 -12.97 -7.16
CA ALA A 181 8.10 -11.52 -7.28
C ALA A 181 8.60 -10.87 -5.98
N TYR A 182 8.15 -11.37 -4.83
CA TYR A 182 8.68 -10.96 -3.52
C TYR A 182 10.15 -11.29 -3.40
N GLN A 183 10.58 -12.54 -3.67
CA GLN A 183 11.99 -12.95 -3.61
C GLN A 183 12.90 -12.14 -4.55
N LYS A 184 12.39 -11.72 -5.70
CA LYS A 184 13.13 -10.87 -6.65
C LYS A 184 13.22 -9.40 -6.22
N SER A 185 12.39 -8.95 -5.28
CA SER A 185 12.41 -7.58 -4.80
C SER A 185 13.71 -7.27 -4.05
N THR A 186 14.25 -6.07 -4.24
CA THR A 186 15.50 -5.64 -3.60
C THR A 186 15.45 -5.76 -2.07
N ALA A 187 14.29 -5.48 -1.47
CA ALA A 187 14.10 -5.59 -0.04
C ALA A 187 14.08 -7.05 0.48
N ALA A 188 13.58 -8.00 -0.31
CA ALA A 188 13.62 -9.41 0.08
C ALA A 188 15.02 -10.02 -0.08
N ARG A 189 15.76 -9.66 -1.14
CA ARG A 189 17.14 -10.13 -1.35
C ARG A 189 18.10 -9.68 -0.25
N SER A 190 17.80 -8.58 0.40
CA SER A 190 18.64 -7.98 1.43
C SER A 190 18.19 -8.30 2.85
N GLU A 191 17.23 -9.23 3.01
CA GLU A 191 16.59 -9.55 4.30
C GLU A 191 16.19 -8.28 5.07
N TYR A 192 15.83 -7.23 4.33
CA TYR A 192 15.81 -5.88 4.87
C TYR A 192 14.80 -5.74 6.02
N TYR A 193 13.71 -6.50 5.96
CA TYR A 193 12.67 -6.55 6.98
C TYR A 193 12.77 -7.73 7.93
N VAL A 194 13.79 -8.58 7.79
CA VAL A 194 14.10 -9.63 8.75
C VAL A 194 14.88 -9.00 9.90
N SER A 195 14.46 -9.36 11.10
CA SER A 195 15.06 -8.98 12.38
C SER A 195 15.57 -10.25 13.05
#